data_AF-A0A1I1C796-F1
#
_entry.id   AF-A0A1I1C796-F1
#
_cell.length_a   1.000
_cell.length_b   1.000
_cell.length_c   1.000
_cell.angle_alpha   90.00
_cell.angle_beta   90.00
_cell.angle_gamma   90.00
#
_symmetry.space_group_name_H-M   'P 1'
#
loop_
_entity.id
_entity.type
_entity.pdbx_description
1 polymer ?
#
loop_
_entity_poly.entity_id
_entity_poly.type
_entity_poly.pdbx_seq_one_letter_code
_entity_poly.pdbx_strand_id
1 'polypeptide(L)' 'MNSVTLEYSVVTDPDAFVGYKYYVKAGQAFDADDFAYSYKLNRSDLDPDSVLATREAATNLQPGEWLVVSHSVAA' A
#
# COMPACT_ATOMS: atom_id res chain seq x y z
N MET A 1 21.55 -2.82 1.42
CA MET A 1 20.23 -2.21 1.74
C MET A 1 19.25 -2.91 0.85
N ASN A 2 18.34 -3.69 1.41
CA ASN A 2 17.29 -4.35 0.63
C ASN A 2 16.19 -3.30 0.48
N SER A 3 16.06 -2.74 -0.71
CA SER A 3 14.97 -1.80 -0.99
C SER A 3 13.68 -2.60 -1.12
N VAL A 4 12.69 -2.22 -0.34
CA VAL A 4 11.33 -2.76 -0.42
C VAL A 4 10.49 -1.83 -1.26
N THR A 5 10.08 -2.30 -2.43
CA THR A 5 9.20 -1.56 -3.34
C THR A 5 7.75 -1.82 -2.95
N LEU A 6 6.95 -0.76 -2.93
CA LEU A 6 5.51 -0.88 -2.74
C LEU A 6 4.80 -0.99 -4.10
N GLU A 7 3.86 -1.92 -4.18
CA GLU A 7 3.01 -2.14 -5.34
C GLU A 7 1.56 -1.95 -4.91
N TYR A 8 0.77 -1.24 -5.71
CA TYR A 8 -0.63 -0.99 -5.41
C TYR A 8 -1.56 -1.40 -6.54
N SER A 9 -2.81 -1.69 -6.20
CA SER A 9 -3.87 -1.97 -7.17
C SER A 9 -5.19 -1.40 -6.66
N VAL A 10 -5.93 -0.73 -7.54
CA VAL A 10 -7.26 -0.20 -7.22
C VAL A 10 -8.29 -1.28 -7.47
N VAL A 11 -9.14 -1.52 -6.49
CA VAL A 11 -10.24 -2.49 -6.56
C VAL A 11 -11.55 -1.86 -6.10
N THR A 12 -12.65 -2.31 -6.70
CA THR A 12 -14.02 -1.94 -6.32
C THR A 12 -14.70 -3.01 -5.48
N ASP A 13 -14.13 -4.22 -5.45
CA ASP A 13 -14.62 -5.37 -4.69
C ASP A 13 -13.48 -5.91 -3.79
N PRO A 14 -13.41 -5.47 -2.53
CA PRO A 14 -12.38 -5.94 -1.60
C PRO A 14 -12.62 -7.37 -1.09
N ASP A 15 -13.85 -7.89 -1.20
CA ASP A 15 -14.22 -9.24 -0.77
C ASP A 15 -13.66 -10.33 -1.71
N ALA A 16 -13.22 -9.96 -2.92
CA ALA A 16 -12.58 -10.86 -3.87
C ALA A 16 -11.19 -11.37 -3.43
N PHE A 17 -10.58 -10.78 -2.38
CA PHE A 17 -9.24 -11.16 -1.93
C PHE A 17 -9.27 -12.18 -0.79
N VAL A 18 -8.67 -13.34 -1.04
CA VAL A 18 -8.42 -14.35 -0.01
C VAL A 18 -7.04 -14.09 0.61
N GLY A 19 -7.00 -13.53 1.82
CA GLY A 19 -5.76 -13.38 2.62
C GLY A 19 -5.61 -12.01 3.30
N TYR A 20 -4.54 -11.88 4.09
CA TYR A 20 -4.18 -10.61 4.72
C TYR A 20 -3.60 -9.65 3.67
N LYS A 21 -4.28 -8.52 3.45
CA LYS A 21 -3.78 -7.42 2.63
C LYS A 21 -4.01 -6.10 3.35
N TYR A 22 -3.22 -5.11 2.98
CA TYR A 22 -3.38 -3.75 3.45
C TYR A 22 -4.28 -2.98 2.50
N TYR A 23 -5.34 -2.38 3.04
CA TYR A 23 -6.34 -1.67 2.26
C TYR A 23 -6.39 -0.21 2.69
N VAL A 24 -6.43 0.69 1.71
CA VAL A 24 -6.72 2.10 1.91
C VAL A 24 -8.06 2.40 1.27
N LYS A 25 -9.02 2.87 2.07
CA LYS A 25 -10.33 3.27 1.58
C LYS A 25 -10.24 4.60 0.84
N ALA A 26 -11.09 4.82 -0.16
CA ALA A 26 -11.28 6.15 -0.73
C ALA A 26 -11.53 7.21 0.36
N GLY A 27 -10.76 8.31 0.30
CA GLY A 27 -10.77 9.37 1.31
C GLY A 27 -9.87 9.14 2.52
N GLN A 28 -9.21 7.98 2.62
CA GLN A 28 -8.18 7.72 3.64
C GLN A 28 -6.79 7.95 3.04
N ALA A 29 -5.89 8.56 3.81
CA ALA A 29 -4.50 8.67 3.41
C ALA A 29 -3.76 7.35 3.63
N PHE A 30 -2.84 6.99 2.73
CA PHE A 30 -1.91 5.90 2.96
C PHE A 30 -0.87 6.29 4.03
N ASP A 31 -0.77 5.48 5.07
CA ASP A 31 0.24 5.57 6.13
C ASP A 31 1.30 4.48 5.92
N ALA A 32 2.52 4.91 5.59
CA ALA A 32 3.62 4.01 5.32
C ALA A 32 4.25 3.43 6.60
N ASP A 33 4.08 4.11 7.75
CA ASP A 33 4.57 3.63 9.04
C ASP A 33 3.65 2.52 9.57
N ASP A 34 2.33 2.70 9.44
CA ASP A 34 1.35 1.64 9.76
C ASP A 34 1.50 0.42 8.84
N PHE A 35 1.74 0.66 7.54
CA PHE A 35 2.05 -0.41 6.59
C PHE A 35 3.31 -1.18 6.98
N ALA A 36 4.43 -0.47 7.25
CA ALA A 36 5.67 -1.10 7.65
C ALA A 36 5.50 -1.91 8.93
N TYR A 37 4.78 -1.36 9.92
CA TYR A 37 4.47 -2.06 11.17
C TYR A 37 3.65 -3.34 10.94
N SER A 38 2.61 -3.26 10.12
CA SER A 38 1.73 -4.37 9.76
C SER A 38 2.48 -5.55 9.13
N TYR A 39 3.46 -5.26 8.26
CA TYR A 39 4.28 -6.28 7.59
C TYR A 39 5.61 -6.58 8.29
N LYS A 40 5.86 -6.00 9.47
CA LYS A 40 7.13 -6.14 10.22
C LYS A 40 8.36 -5.73 9.40
N LEU A 41 8.20 -4.71 8.56
CA LEU A 41 9.25 -4.10 7.76
C LEU A 41 9.81 -2.87 8.49
N ASN A 42 11.04 -2.46 8.17
CA ASN A 42 11.50 -1.15 8.62
C ASN A 42 11.03 -0.08 7.66
N ARG A 43 10.54 1.04 8.22
CA ARG A 43 10.11 2.19 7.42
C ARG A 43 11.22 2.74 6.50
N SER A 44 12.48 2.63 6.94
CA SER A 44 13.68 3.05 6.21
C SER A 44 14.05 2.14 5.05
N ASP A 45 13.54 0.90 5.01
CA ASP A 45 13.78 -0.03 3.90
C ASP A 45 12.78 0.21 2.75
N LEU A 46 11.65 0.88 3.02
CA LEU A 46 10.66 1.20 2.01
C LEU A 46 11.19 2.26 1.04
N ASP A 47 11.06 1.97 -0.25
CA ASP A 47 11.41 2.88 -1.33
C ASP A 47 10.53 4.15 -1.28
N PRO A 48 11.14 5.36 -1.20
CA PRO A 48 10.40 6.60 -1.00
C PRO A 48 9.53 6.98 -2.20
N ASP A 49 9.96 6.67 -3.43
CA ASP A 49 9.20 6.92 -4.66
C ASP A 49 7.94 6.05 -4.71
N SER A 50 8.07 4.76 -4.37
CA SER A 50 6.95 3.82 -4.28
C SER A 50 5.93 4.24 -3.23
N VAL A 51 6.41 4.72 -2.07
CA VAL A 51 5.55 5.25 -1.01
C VAL A 51 4.80 6.48 -1.49
N LEU A 52 5.47 7.42 -2.14
CA LEU A 52 4.83 8.62 -2.66
C LEU A 52 3.73 8.26 -3.67
N ALA A 53 4.05 7.40 -4.64
CA ALA A 53 3.09 6.95 -5.65
C ALA A 53 1.86 6.27 -5.03
N THR A 54 2.06 5.45 -3.98
CA THR A 54 0.96 4.80 -3.25
C THR A 54 0.08 5.84 -2.53
N ARG A 55 0.66 6.89 -1.94
CA ARG A 55 -0.10 7.98 -1.29
C ARG A 55 -0.92 8.77 -2.29
N GLU A 56 -0.34 9.09 -3.45
CA GLU A 56 -1.05 9.79 -4.51
C GLU A 56 -2.19 8.93 -5.06
N ALA A 57 -1.96 7.63 -5.28
CA ALA A 57 -2.99 6.70 -5.70
C ALA A 57 -4.14 6.62 -4.69
N ALA A 58 -3.84 6.53 -3.39
CA ALA A 58 -4.85 6.53 -2.33
C ALA A 58 -5.69 7.82 -2.30
N THR A 59 -5.07 8.96 -2.63
CA THR A 59 -5.73 10.27 -2.67
C THR A 59 -6.64 10.42 -3.89
N ASN A 60 -6.32 9.73 -4.98
CA ASN A 60 -7.09 9.75 -6.24
C ASN A 60 -8.23 8.72 -6.31
N LEU A 61 -8.37 7.86 -5.30
CA LEU A 61 -9.44 6.86 -5.23
C LEU A 61 -10.83 7.51 -5.32
N GLN A 62 -11.69 6.94 -6.14
CA GLN A 62 -13.09 7.32 -6.25
C GLN A 62 -13.93 6.68 -5.13
N PRO A 63 -15.07 7.28 -4.75
CA PRO A 63 -15.97 6.68 -3.77
C PRO A 63 -16.38 5.25 -4.18
N GLY A 64 -16.14 4.28 -3.29
CA GLY A 64 -16.39 2.86 -3.55
C GLY A 64 -15.15 2.07 -4.00
N GLU A 65 -14.05 2.77 -4.30
CA GLU A 65 -12.76 2.15 -4.59
C GLU A 65 -11.90 1.98 -3.32
N TRP A 66 -11.02 1.00 -3.38
CA TRP A 66 -10.05 0.66 -2.37
C TRP A 66 -8.69 0.48 -3.03
N LEU A 67 -7.64 1.01 -2.40
CA LEU A 67 -6.27 0.72 -2.80
C LEU A 67 -5.77 -0.48 -2.00
N VAL A 68 -5.43 -1.55 -2.69
CA VAL A 68 -4.73 -2.69 -2.12
C VAL A 68 -3.24 -2.43 -2.25
N VAL A 69 -2.52 -2.46 -1.13
CA VAL A 69 -1.07 -2.24 -1.10
C VAL A 69 -0.37 -3.55 -0.76
N SER A 70 0.66 -3.86 -1.53
CA SER A 70 1.56 -5.00 -1.39
C SER A 70 3.00 -4.52 -1.45
N HIS A 71 3.95 -5.39 -1.10
CA HIS A 71 5.37 -5.08 -1.14
C HIS A 71 6.15 -6.21 -1.81
N SER A 72 7.22 -5.82 -2.49
CA SER A 72 8.21 -6.70 -3.08
C SER A 72 9.59 -6.35 -2.54
N VAL A 73 10.34 -7.35 -2.08
CA VAL A 73 11.70 -7.18 -1.55
C VAL A 73 12.67 -7.55 -2.66
N ALA A 74 13.53 -6.61 -3.07
CA ALA A 74 14.63 -6.92 -3.98
C ALA A 74 15.60 -7.88 -3.28
N ALA A 75 15.80 -9.06 -3.89
CA ALA A 75 16.69 -10.12 -3.39
C ALA A 75 18.16 -9.86 -3.74
#